data_AF-F5NYQ5-F1
#
_entry.id   AF-F5NYQ5-F1
#
_cell.length_a   1.000
_cell.length_b   1.000
_cell.length_c   1.000
_cell.angle_alpha   90.00
_cell.angle_beta   90.00
_cell.angle_gamma   90.00
#
_symmetry.space_group_name_H-M   'P 1'
#
loop_
_entity.id
_entity.type
_entity.pdbx_description
1 polymer ?
#
loop_
_entity_poly.entity_id
_entity_poly.type
_entity_poly.pdbx_seq_one_letter_code
_entity_poly.pdbx_strand_id
1 'polypeptide(L)'
;MAFDDLRSFLQALDDHGQLLKISEEVNAEPDLAAAANATGRIGDGAPALWFDNIRGFTDARVAMNTIGSWQNHAISLGLPPNTPVKKQIDEFIRRWDNFPIAPERRANPAWAQNTVDGEEINLFDILPLFRLNDGDGGFYLDKACVVSRDPLDPDNFGKQNVGIYRMEVKGKRKLGLQPVPMHDIALHLHKAEERGEDLPIAITLGNDPIITLMGATPLKYDQSEYEMAGALRESPYPIATAPLTGFDVPWGSEVILEGVIESRKREIEGPFGEFTGHYSGGRNMTVVRIDKVSYRSKPIFESLYLGIPWTEIDYL
;
A
#
# COMPACT_ATOMS: atom_id res chain seq x y z
N MET A 1 -9.74 15.93 -10.25
CA MET A 1 -8.55 15.63 -11.09
C MET A 1 -8.02 14.29 -10.61
N ALA A 2 -7.55 13.42 -11.51
CA ALA A 2 -6.97 12.13 -11.12
C ALA A 2 -5.53 12.32 -10.61
N PHE A 3 -5.13 11.60 -9.56
CA PHE A 3 -3.77 11.63 -9.01
C PHE A 3 -2.93 10.53 -9.65
N ASP A 4 -1.70 10.87 -10.05
CA ASP A 4 -0.77 9.90 -10.63
C ASP A 4 0.14 9.26 -9.57
N ASP A 5 0.28 9.89 -8.40
CA ASP A 5 1.13 9.43 -7.30
C ASP A 5 0.64 9.94 -5.93
N LEU A 6 1.22 9.39 -4.85
CA LEU A 6 0.94 9.84 -3.48
C LEU A 6 1.28 11.32 -3.28
N ARG A 7 2.36 11.82 -3.90
CA ARG A 7 2.83 13.21 -3.72
C ARG A 7 1.81 14.24 -4.20
N SER A 8 1.23 14.02 -5.37
CA SER A 8 0.18 14.88 -5.93
C SER A 8 -1.10 14.82 -5.09
N PHE A 9 -1.44 13.65 -4.53
CA PHE A 9 -2.57 13.54 -3.60
C PHE A 9 -2.32 14.30 -2.28
N LEU A 10 -1.14 14.13 -1.67
CA LEU A 10 -0.76 14.88 -0.46
C LEU A 10 -0.77 16.39 -0.70
N GLN A 11 -0.34 16.86 -1.87
CA GLN A 11 -0.45 18.27 -2.23
C GLN A 11 -1.91 18.73 -2.31
N ALA A 12 -2.81 17.93 -2.89
CA ALA A 12 -4.23 18.28 -2.94
C ALA A 12 -4.86 18.29 -1.54
N LEU A 13 -4.47 17.38 -0.65
CA LEU A 13 -4.89 17.43 0.76
C LEU A 13 -4.41 18.74 1.42
N ASP A 14 -3.15 19.13 1.22
CA ASP A 14 -2.59 20.39 1.74
C ASP A 14 -3.34 21.63 1.21
N ASP A 15 -3.59 21.68 -0.10
CA ASP A 15 -4.33 22.77 -0.76
C ASP A 15 -5.76 22.92 -0.21
N HIS A 16 -6.36 21.83 0.26
CA HIS A 16 -7.68 21.79 0.89
C HIS A 16 -7.66 21.91 2.42
N GLY A 17 -6.49 22.11 3.04
CA GLY A 17 -6.36 22.17 4.51
C GLY A 17 -6.66 20.83 5.20
N GLN A 18 -6.48 19.72 4.49
CA GLN A 18 -6.68 18.35 4.93
C GLN A 18 -5.36 17.58 5.12
N LEU A 19 -4.23 18.27 5.17
CA LEU A 19 -2.94 17.71 5.57
C LEU A 19 -2.37 18.51 6.75
N LEU A 20 -2.21 17.85 7.89
CA LEU A 20 -1.53 18.41 9.06
C LEU A 20 -0.05 18.05 9.02
N LYS A 21 0.80 19.05 8.81
CA LYS A 21 2.26 18.91 8.82
C LYS A 21 2.80 19.13 10.24
N ILE A 22 3.38 18.09 10.81
CA ILE A 22 3.98 18.08 12.14
C ILE A 22 5.48 18.24 11.99
N SER A 23 5.97 19.45 12.27
CA SER A 23 7.39 19.83 12.08
C SER A 23 8.22 19.79 13.36
N GLU A 24 7.58 19.63 14.52
CA GLU A 24 8.28 19.35 15.78
C GLU A 24 8.97 17.98 15.74
N GLU A 25 10.07 17.83 16.48
CA GLU A 25 10.75 16.53 16.56
C GLU A 25 9.88 15.57 17.37
N VAL A 26 9.49 14.46 16.75
CA VAL A 26 8.69 13.38 17.37
C VAL A 26 9.50 12.09 17.45
N ASN A 27 9.13 11.19 18.35
CA ASN A 27 9.64 9.82 18.34
C ASN A 27 8.78 8.97 17.39
N ALA A 28 9.41 8.02 16.69
CA ALA A 28 8.65 7.09 15.85
C ALA A 28 7.66 6.24 16.68
N GLU A 29 8.09 5.84 17.87
CA GLU A 29 7.29 5.12 18.87
C GLU A 29 7.29 5.95 20.17
N PRO A 30 6.12 6.30 20.76
CA PRO A 30 4.75 6.01 20.31
C PRO A 30 4.09 7.14 19.49
N ASP A 31 4.80 8.24 19.22
CA ASP A 31 4.13 9.52 18.87
C ASP A 31 3.38 9.46 17.53
N LEU A 32 3.93 8.80 16.50
CA LEU A 32 3.26 8.63 15.20
C LEU A 32 1.92 7.89 15.33
N ALA A 33 1.94 6.74 16.00
CA ALA A 33 0.75 5.92 16.23
C ALA A 33 -0.28 6.66 17.11
N ALA A 34 0.19 7.35 18.16
CA ALA A 34 -0.68 8.12 19.05
C ALA A 34 -1.37 9.27 18.31
N ALA A 35 -0.63 10.00 17.46
CA ALA A 35 -1.17 11.06 16.63
C ALA A 35 -2.20 10.51 15.62
N ALA A 36 -1.88 9.43 14.91
CA ALA A 36 -2.79 8.82 13.94
C ALA A 36 -4.09 8.30 14.59
N ASN A 37 -4.01 7.69 15.79
CA ASN A 37 -5.17 7.28 16.59
C ASN A 37 -6.01 8.48 17.04
N ALA A 38 -5.36 9.55 17.52
CA ALA A 38 -6.06 10.75 17.97
C ALA A 38 -6.81 11.43 16.82
N THR A 39 -6.20 11.48 15.64
CA THR A 39 -6.76 12.09 14.44
C THR A 39 -8.08 11.43 14.01
N GLY A 40 -8.16 10.09 14.03
CA GLY A 40 -9.41 9.38 13.70
C GLY A 40 -10.59 9.74 14.62
N ARG A 41 -10.33 10.30 15.81
CA ARG A 41 -11.35 10.71 16.78
C ARG A 41 -11.84 12.15 16.60
N ILE A 42 -11.25 12.91 15.67
CA ILE A 42 -11.65 14.29 15.36
C ILE A 42 -12.99 14.32 14.60
N GLY A 43 -13.31 13.26 13.86
CA GLY A 43 -14.56 13.10 13.08
C GLY A 43 -14.36 13.26 11.57
N ASP A 44 -15.44 13.57 10.85
CA ASP A 44 -15.51 13.48 9.38
C ASP A 44 -14.52 14.36 8.59
N GLY A 45 -13.91 15.36 9.24
CA GLY A 45 -12.91 16.26 8.64
C GLY A 45 -11.51 16.10 9.22
N ALA A 46 -11.21 14.93 9.79
CA ALA A 46 -9.89 14.59 10.28
C ALA A 46 -8.84 14.72 9.15
N PRO A 47 -7.77 15.50 9.35
CA PRO A 47 -6.74 15.67 8.33
C PRO A 47 -5.85 14.42 8.23
N ALA A 48 -5.23 14.22 7.07
CA ALA A 48 -4.07 13.35 6.98
C ALA A 48 -2.89 13.93 7.80
N LEU A 49 -1.94 13.09 8.17
CA LEU A 49 -0.76 13.48 8.95
C LEU A 49 0.49 13.38 8.09
N TRP A 50 1.38 14.36 8.25
CA TRP A 50 2.71 14.38 7.64
C TRP A 50 3.76 14.63 8.72
N PHE A 51 4.76 13.73 8.79
CA PHE A 51 5.91 13.81 9.68
C PHE A 51 7.19 13.83 8.86
N ASP A 52 8.07 14.81 9.10
CA ASP A 52 9.37 14.93 8.45
C ASP A 52 10.54 15.20 9.41
N ASN A 53 10.27 15.20 10.72
CA ASN A 53 11.26 15.37 11.77
C ASN A 53 11.09 14.28 12.84
N ILE A 54 11.59 13.08 12.53
CA ILE A 54 11.43 11.89 13.39
C ILE A 54 12.79 11.54 13.98
N ARG A 55 12.87 11.57 15.32
CA ARG A 55 14.10 11.28 16.06
C ARG A 55 14.67 9.92 15.66
N GLY A 56 15.97 9.90 15.37
CA GLY A 56 16.69 8.70 14.97
C GLY A 56 16.71 8.45 13.45
N PHE A 57 15.89 9.17 12.68
CA PHE A 57 15.94 9.17 11.23
C PHE A 57 16.52 10.48 10.70
N THR A 58 17.25 10.42 9.58
CA THR A 58 17.86 11.63 8.98
C THR A 58 17.00 12.30 7.93
N ASP A 59 16.23 11.51 7.16
CA ASP A 59 15.44 11.98 6.01
C ASP A 59 14.06 11.29 5.92
N ALA A 60 13.56 10.76 7.05
CA ALA A 60 12.26 10.09 7.08
C ALA A 60 11.12 11.05 6.74
N ARG A 61 10.18 10.56 5.92
CA ARG A 61 8.93 11.24 5.58
C ARG A 61 7.83 10.22 5.73
N VAL A 62 6.97 10.42 6.71
CA VAL A 62 5.88 9.49 7.00
C VAL A 62 4.55 10.19 6.79
N ALA A 63 3.68 9.58 5.99
CA ALA A 63 2.30 10.00 5.81
C ALA A 63 1.36 8.95 6.42
N MET A 64 0.35 9.39 7.16
CA MET A 64 -0.64 8.51 7.78
C MET A 64 -2.05 9.10 7.65
N ASN A 65 -3.09 8.26 7.72
CA ASN A 65 -4.49 8.66 7.64
C ASN A 65 -4.82 9.41 6.33
N THR A 66 -4.18 9.05 5.21
CA THR A 66 -4.30 9.80 3.96
C THR A 66 -5.70 9.70 3.36
N ILE A 67 -6.40 8.58 3.57
CA ILE A 67 -7.84 8.38 3.31
C ILE A 67 -8.59 8.19 4.63
N GLY A 68 -8.15 8.84 5.70
CA GLY A 68 -8.70 8.69 7.05
C GLY A 68 -9.95 9.54 7.36
N SER A 69 -10.64 10.05 6.34
CA SER A 69 -11.84 10.89 6.52
C SER A 69 -12.71 10.93 5.26
N TRP A 70 -14.00 11.24 5.40
CA TRP A 70 -14.89 11.42 4.25
C TRP A 70 -14.52 12.63 3.39
N GLN A 71 -13.86 13.65 3.96
CA GLN A 71 -13.33 14.77 3.20
C GLN A 71 -12.13 14.35 2.33
N ASN A 72 -11.21 13.54 2.88
CA ASN A 72 -10.08 12.99 2.12
C ASN A 72 -10.55 12.04 1.02
N HIS A 73 -11.57 11.22 1.30
CA HIS A 73 -12.19 10.35 0.30
C HIS A 73 -12.87 11.16 -0.83
N ALA A 74 -13.53 12.28 -0.51
CA ALA A 74 -14.05 13.17 -1.56
C ALA A 74 -12.92 13.73 -2.43
N ILE A 75 -11.83 14.18 -1.81
CA ILE A 75 -10.66 14.74 -2.53
C ILE A 75 -10.02 13.67 -3.42
N SER A 76 -9.88 12.42 -2.95
CA SER A 76 -9.30 11.32 -3.74
C SER A 76 -10.09 11.04 -5.02
N LEU A 77 -11.41 11.21 -4.99
CA LEU A 77 -12.30 11.15 -6.15
C LEU A 77 -12.33 12.44 -6.98
N GLY A 78 -11.60 13.48 -6.58
CA GLY A 78 -11.60 14.80 -7.23
C GLY A 78 -12.89 15.59 -7.01
N LEU A 79 -13.64 15.28 -5.97
CA LEU A 79 -14.87 15.98 -5.57
C LEU A 79 -14.54 17.09 -4.55
N PRO A 80 -15.43 18.09 -4.38
CA PRO A 80 -15.29 19.06 -3.29
C PRO A 80 -15.23 18.35 -1.91
N PRO A 81 -14.35 18.77 -0.97
CA PRO A 81 -14.18 18.09 0.32
C PRO A 81 -15.49 17.93 1.11
N ASN A 82 -16.38 18.93 1.04
CA ASN A 82 -17.66 18.92 1.75
C ASN A 82 -18.78 18.17 0.99
N THR A 83 -18.45 17.32 0.02
CA THR A 83 -19.45 16.52 -0.71
C THR A 83 -20.09 15.51 0.26
N PRO A 84 -21.43 15.50 0.40
CA PRO A 84 -22.11 14.56 1.29
C PRO A 84 -21.78 13.10 0.94
N VAL A 85 -21.59 12.26 1.96
CA VAL A 85 -21.21 10.83 1.81
C VAL A 85 -22.09 10.10 0.79
N LYS A 86 -23.41 10.31 0.84
CA LYS A 86 -24.33 9.71 -0.14
C LYS A 86 -23.96 10.04 -1.59
N LYS A 87 -23.60 11.30 -1.87
CA LYS A 87 -23.20 11.71 -3.22
C LYS A 87 -21.84 11.14 -3.62
N GLN A 88 -20.93 10.94 -2.66
CA GLN A 88 -19.66 10.25 -2.93
C GLN A 88 -19.91 8.80 -3.32
N ILE A 89 -20.83 8.11 -2.61
CA ILE A 89 -21.23 6.74 -2.94
C ILE A 89 -21.93 6.68 -4.30
N ASP A 90 -22.87 7.60 -4.58
CA ASP A 90 -23.55 7.66 -5.89
C ASP A 90 -22.52 7.85 -7.03
N GLU A 91 -21.50 8.69 -6.82
CA GLU A 91 -20.42 8.90 -7.78
C GLU A 91 -19.52 7.67 -7.92
N PHE A 92 -19.18 7.00 -6.82
CA PHE A 92 -18.43 5.76 -6.82
C PHE A 92 -19.14 4.69 -7.65
N ILE A 93 -20.44 4.48 -7.43
CA ILE A 93 -21.28 3.54 -8.19
C ILE A 93 -21.29 3.91 -9.67
N ARG A 94 -21.50 5.19 -10.00
CA ARG A 94 -21.51 5.65 -11.39
C ARG A 94 -20.17 5.37 -12.09
N ARG A 95 -19.04 5.57 -11.40
CA ARG A 95 -17.71 5.31 -11.97
C ARG A 95 -17.40 3.83 -12.06
N TRP A 96 -17.87 3.03 -11.11
CA TRP A 96 -17.78 1.57 -11.13
C TRP A 96 -18.42 0.98 -12.39
N ASP A 97 -19.57 1.51 -12.82
CA ASP A 97 -20.27 1.08 -14.03
C ASP A 97 -19.50 1.36 -15.34
N ASN A 98 -18.42 2.16 -15.30
CA ASN A 98 -17.56 2.42 -16.45
C ASN A 98 -16.44 1.39 -16.62
N PHE A 99 -16.32 0.40 -15.74
CA PHE A 99 -15.35 -0.68 -15.89
C PHE A 99 -15.61 -1.50 -17.17
N PRO A 100 -14.57 -1.89 -17.94
CA PRO A 100 -13.14 -1.60 -17.72
C PRO A 100 -12.65 -0.33 -18.45
N ILE A 101 -11.67 0.37 -17.86
CA ILE A 101 -10.88 1.39 -18.57
C ILE A 101 -9.44 0.90 -18.66
N ALA A 102 -8.95 0.67 -19.89
CA ALA A 102 -7.59 0.19 -20.11
C ALA A 102 -6.53 1.11 -19.46
N PRO A 103 -5.54 0.56 -18.74
CA PRO A 103 -4.47 1.35 -18.16
C PRO A 103 -3.51 1.88 -19.23
N GLU A 104 -2.75 2.90 -18.88
CA GLU A 104 -1.74 3.50 -19.74
C GLU A 104 -0.34 3.13 -19.25
N ARG A 105 0.48 2.54 -20.12
CA ARG A 105 1.89 2.32 -19.81
C ARG A 105 2.69 3.60 -20.00
N ARG A 106 3.37 4.06 -18.95
CA ARG A 106 4.23 5.24 -18.99
C ARG A 106 5.68 4.89 -18.72
N ALA A 107 6.58 5.58 -19.42
CA ALA A 107 8.02 5.46 -19.22
C ALA A 107 8.49 6.36 -18.05
N ASN A 108 9.75 6.18 -17.65
CA ASN A 108 10.45 7.01 -16.66
C ASN A 108 9.70 7.18 -15.32
N PRO A 109 9.28 6.09 -14.67
CA PRO A 109 8.67 6.19 -13.36
C PRO A 109 9.66 6.77 -12.34
N ALA A 110 9.16 7.60 -11.43
CA ALA A 110 10.03 8.28 -10.49
C ALA A 110 10.76 7.33 -9.53
N TRP A 111 10.20 6.14 -9.27
CA TRP A 111 10.86 5.12 -8.44
C TRP A 111 12.09 4.50 -9.12
N ALA A 112 12.32 4.72 -10.42
CA ALA A 112 13.54 4.26 -11.10
C ALA A 112 14.77 5.16 -10.84
N GLN A 113 14.65 6.18 -9.99
CA GLN A 113 15.76 7.10 -9.65
C GLN A 113 16.89 6.41 -8.90
N ASN A 114 16.57 5.47 -8.02
CA ASN A 114 17.54 4.72 -7.21
C ASN A 114 17.21 3.24 -7.29
N THR A 115 18.24 2.40 -7.29
CA THR A 115 18.09 0.94 -7.33
C THR A 115 19.18 0.27 -6.51
N VAL A 116 18.80 -0.77 -5.76
CA VAL A 116 19.72 -1.64 -5.02
C VAL A 116 19.30 -3.09 -5.26
N ASP A 117 20.28 -3.99 -5.42
CA ASP A 117 20.06 -5.38 -5.83
C ASP A 117 20.75 -6.36 -4.87
N GLY A 118 20.18 -7.56 -4.72
CA GLY A 118 20.83 -8.70 -4.10
C GLY A 118 21.18 -8.52 -2.62
N GLU A 119 22.46 -8.72 -2.28
CA GLU A 119 22.96 -8.70 -0.88
C GLU A 119 23.17 -7.28 -0.33
N GLU A 120 23.25 -6.26 -1.19
CA GLU A 120 23.41 -4.86 -0.79
C GLU A 120 22.10 -4.25 -0.27
N ILE A 121 20.98 -4.94 -0.49
CA ILE A 121 19.66 -4.50 -0.02
C ILE A 121 19.65 -4.52 1.50
N ASN A 122 19.30 -3.37 2.08
CA ASN A 122 18.97 -3.24 3.49
C ASN A 122 17.73 -2.37 3.66
N LEU A 123 16.57 -3.01 3.86
CA LEU A 123 15.28 -2.33 4.03
C LEU A 123 15.29 -1.31 5.18
N PHE A 124 16.08 -1.54 6.22
CA PHE A 124 16.21 -0.63 7.37
C PHE A 124 16.93 0.69 7.02
N ASP A 125 17.68 0.75 5.91
CA ASP A 125 18.34 1.96 5.44
C ASP A 125 17.45 2.75 4.47
N ILE A 126 16.46 2.10 3.86
CA ILE A 126 15.62 2.67 2.80
C ILE A 126 14.28 3.17 3.34
N LEU A 127 13.71 2.46 4.32
CA LEU A 127 12.38 2.74 4.85
C LEU A 127 12.46 3.19 6.32
N PRO A 128 11.69 4.21 6.73
CA PRO A 128 11.58 4.59 8.12
C PRO A 128 10.68 3.62 8.87
N LEU A 129 11.21 2.43 9.18
CA LEU A 129 10.48 1.35 9.83
C LEU A 129 10.28 1.61 11.32
N PHE A 130 9.05 1.50 11.79
CA PHE A 130 8.65 1.65 13.20
C PHE A 130 7.53 0.68 13.55
N ARG A 131 7.34 0.39 14.84
CA ARG A 131 6.20 -0.39 15.31
C ARG A 131 5.02 0.52 15.54
N LEU A 132 3.86 0.08 15.09
CA LEU A 132 2.65 0.85 15.22
C LEU A 132 2.03 0.66 16.61
N ASN A 133 2.02 -0.58 17.10
CA ASN A 133 1.51 -0.92 18.41
C ASN A 133 2.59 -1.55 19.29
N ASP A 134 2.55 -1.29 20.60
CA ASP A 134 3.55 -1.76 21.56
C ASP A 134 3.79 -3.29 21.54
N GLY A 135 2.74 -4.04 21.24
CA GLY A 135 2.74 -5.51 21.20
C GLY A 135 2.99 -6.10 19.82
N ASP A 136 3.22 -5.30 18.77
CA ASP A 136 3.54 -5.83 17.44
C ASP A 136 4.88 -6.59 17.48
N GLY A 137 4.92 -7.75 16.81
CA GLY A 137 6.09 -8.64 16.78
C GLY A 137 7.31 -8.07 16.04
N GLY A 138 7.12 -7.01 15.26
CA GLY A 138 8.15 -6.38 14.44
C GLY A 138 7.64 -5.13 13.73
N PHE A 139 8.41 -4.64 12.77
CA PHE A 139 7.99 -3.52 11.91
C PHE A 139 7.15 -4.04 10.76
N TYR A 140 6.17 -3.25 10.32
CA TYR A 140 5.24 -3.68 9.28
C TYR A 140 5.19 -2.71 8.10
N LEU A 141 5.08 -3.30 6.91
CA LEU A 141 4.56 -2.64 5.72
C LEU A 141 3.05 -2.91 5.73
N ASP A 142 2.26 -1.95 6.20
CA ASP A 142 0.83 -2.11 6.51
C ASP A 142 -0.10 -1.70 5.36
N LYS A 143 0.34 -0.80 4.48
CA LYS A 143 -0.40 -0.29 3.31
C LYS A 143 0.21 -0.72 1.98
N ALA A 144 0.81 -1.90 1.93
CA ALA A 144 1.54 -2.37 0.77
C ALA A 144 0.60 -3.00 -0.28
N CYS A 145 0.65 -2.50 -1.52
CA CYS A 145 0.00 -3.15 -2.66
C CYS A 145 0.94 -4.20 -3.26
N VAL A 146 0.56 -5.47 -3.16
CA VAL A 146 1.33 -6.62 -3.64
C VAL A 146 0.76 -7.12 -4.97
N VAL A 147 1.62 -7.16 -5.98
CA VAL A 147 1.35 -7.59 -7.34
C VAL A 147 1.83 -9.02 -7.54
N SER A 148 0.95 -9.88 -8.05
CA SER A 148 1.27 -11.26 -8.45
C SER A 148 0.49 -11.64 -9.71
N ARG A 149 0.97 -12.66 -10.44
CA ARG A 149 0.27 -13.22 -11.61
C ARG A 149 -0.08 -14.67 -11.38
N ASP A 150 -1.16 -15.13 -12.02
CA ASP A 150 -1.48 -16.56 -12.10
C ASP A 150 -0.32 -17.31 -12.78
N PRO A 151 0.41 -18.21 -12.08
CA PRO A 151 1.53 -18.92 -12.69
C PRO A 151 1.09 -19.87 -13.82
N LEU A 152 -0.21 -20.20 -13.90
CA LEU A 152 -0.78 -21.02 -14.97
C LEU A 152 -1.25 -20.20 -16.18
N ASP A 153 -1.31 -18.88 -16.06
CA ASP A 153 -1.76 -17.96 -17.12
C ASP A 153 -1.03 -16.59 -17.03
N PRO A 154 0.32 -16.58 -17.07
CA PRO A 154 1.14 -15.42 -16.70
C PRO A 154 1.09 -14.25 -17.69
N ASP A 155 0.53 -14.47 -18.89
CA ASP A 155 0.37 -13.44 -19.93
C ASP A 155 -1.03 -12.79 -19.89
N ASN A 156 -1.93 -13.30 -19.05
CA ASN A 156 -3.27 -12.76 -18.91
C ASN A 156 -3.28 -11.56 -17.95
N PHE A 157 -3.38 -10.37 -18.53
CA PHE A 157 -3.40 -9.11 -17.78
C PHE A 157 -4.51 -9.07 -16.71
N GLY A 158 -5.69 -9.60 -17.01
CA GLY A 158 -6.83 -9.61 -16.08
C GLY A 158 -6.64 -10.55 -14.88
N LYS A 159 -5.63 -11.43 -14.91
CA LYS A 159 -5.25 -12.32 -13.80
C LYS A 159 -3.97 -11.88 -13.10
N GLN A 160 -3.51 -10.66 -13.37
CA GLN A 160 -2.56 -10.01 -12.50
C GLN A 160 -3.32 -9.33 -11.36
N ASN A 161 -3.15 -9.83 -10.16
CA ASN A 161 -3.77 -9.29 -8.95
C ASN A 161 -2.91 -8.17 -8.38
N VAL A 162 -3.55 -7.08 -7.94
CA VAL A 162 -3.00 -6.11 -6.99
C VAL A 162 -3.83 -6.17 -5.72
N GLY A 163 -3.24 -6.60 -4.59
CA GLY A 163 -3.98 -6.64 -3.31
C GLY A 163 -3.22 -5.94 -2.19
N ILE A 164 -3.93 -5.42 -1.20
CA ILE A 164 -3.31 -4.87 0.02
C ILE A 164 -3.03 -5.99 1.02
N TYR A 165 -1.79 -6.02 1.51
CA TYR A 165 -1.38 -6.98 2.53
C TYR A 165 -0.44 -6.32 3.53
N ARG A 166 -0.59 -6.70 4.80
CA ARG A 166 0.45 -6.42 5.79
C ARG A 166 1.64 -7.37 5.60
N MET A 167 2.83 -6.86 5.84
CA MET A 167 4.05 -7.68 5.83
C MET A 167 5.02 -7.28 6.93
N GLU A 168 5.43 -8.24 7.75
CA GLU A 168 6.45 -8.01 8.78
C GLU A 168 7.83 -7.92 8.14
N VAL A 169 8.62 -6.91 8.48
CA VAL A 169 10.02 -6.80 8.07
C VAL A 169 10.88 -7.61 9.04
N LYS A 170 11.41 -8.73 8.56
CA LYS A 170 12.12 -9.74 9.37
C LYS A 170 13.64 -9.71 9.22
N GLY A 171 14.15 -8.85 8.33
CA GLY A 171 15.57 -8.73 8.06
C GLY A 171 15.84 -7.82 6.86
N LYS A 172 17.12 -7.66 6.52
CA LYS A 172 17.58 -6.71 5.50
C LYS A 172 16.87 -6.83 4.15
N ARG A 173 16.44 -8.04 3.79
CA ARG A 173 15.72 -8.35 2.54
C ARG A 173 14.67 -9.45 2.71
N LYS A 174 14.16 -9.63 3.93
CA LYS A 174 13.23 -10.72 4.27
C LYS A 174 11.95 -10.14 4.86
N LEU A 175 10.82 -10.56 4.34
CA LEU A 175 9.51 -10.24 4.90
C LEU A 175 8.73 -11.50 5.29
N GLY A 176 7.80 -11.36 6.22
CA GLY A 176 6.70 -12.31 6.45
C GLY A 176 5.43 -11.77 5.81
N LEU A 177 4.69 -12.60 5.08
CA LEU A 177 3.42 -12.22 4.46
C LEU A 177 2.32 -13.20 4.85
N GLN A 178 1.13 -12.68 5.17
CA GLN A 178 -0.05 -13.49 5.40
C GLN A 178 -0.94 -13.53 4.15
N PRO A 179 -0.86 -14.60 3.32
CA PRO A 179 -1.82 -14.80 2.24
C PRO A 179 -3.09 -15.47 2.80
N VAL A 180 -4.17 -14.70 2.94
CA VAL A 180 -5.47 -15.27 3.34
C VAL A 180 -5.97 -16.17 2.20
N PRO A 181 -6.40 -17.43 2.45
CA PRO A 181 -6.69 -18.41 1.40
C PRO A 181 -7.68 -18.00 0.32
N MET A 182 -8.59 -17.08 0.63
CA MET A 182 -9.61 -16.57 -0.30
C MET A 182 -9.12 -15.43 -1.21
N HIS A 183 -7.92 -14.88 -0.96
CA HIS A 183 -7.35 -13.81 -1.78
C HIS A 183 -6.54 -14.40 -2.94
N ASP A 184 -6.49 -13.69 -4.06
CA ASP A 184 -5.87 -14.20 -5.30
C ASP A 184 -4.39 -14.53 -5.14
N ILE A 185 -3.65 -13.78 -4.31
CA ILE A 185 -2.24 -14.10 -4.03
C ILE A 185 -2.07 -15.50 -3.41
N ALA A 186 -3.04 -15.93 -2.59
CA ALA A 186 -3.01 -17.26 -1.97
C ALA A 186 -3.32 -18.34 -3.00
N LEU A 187 -4.23 -18.05 -3.94
CA LEU A 187 -4.53 -18.93 -5.07
C LEU A 187 -3.31 -19.06 -6.02
N HIS A 188 -2.64 -17.95 -6.33
CA HIS A 188 -1.42 -17.93 -7.13
C HIS A 188 -0.30 -18.71 -6.42
N LEU A 189 -0.13 -18.49 -5.12
CA LEU A 189 0.88 -19.19 -4.34
C LEU A 189 0.62 -20.68 -4.29
N HIS A 190 -0.64 -21.09 -4.07
CA HIS A 190 -1.02 -22.50 -4.05
C HIS A 190 -0.62 -23.19 -5.36
N LYS A 191 -0.97 -22.60 -6.51
CA LYS A 191 -0.61 -23.12 -7.84
C LYS A 191 0.91 -23.20 -8.05
N ALA A 192 1.66 -22.19 -7.60
CA ALA A 192 3.13 -22.20 -7.67
C ALA A 192 3.73 -23.31 -6.78
N GLU A 193 3.21 -23.47 -5.56
CA GLU A 193 3.67 -24.51 -4.62
C GLU A 193 3.34 -25.93 -5.11
N GLU A 194 2.22 -26.14 -5.80
CA GLU A 194 1.91 -27.42 -6.46
C GLU A 194 2.94 -27.79 -7.52
N ARG A 195 3.51 -26.80 -8.20
CA ARG A 195 4.60 -26.96 -9.18
C ARG A 195 5.99 -27.02 -8.54
N GLY A 196 6.10 -26.77 -7.25
CA GLY A 196 7.39 -26.69 -6.55
C GLY A 196 8.20 -25.45 -6.93
N GLU A 197 7.52 -24.39 -7.35
CA GLU A 197 8.11 -23.13 -7.78
C GLU A 197 7.86 -22.04 -6.71
N ASP A 198 8.79 -21.09 -6.62
CA ASP A 198 8.57 -19.84 -5.90
C ASP A 198 7.56 -18.98 -6.67
N LEU A 199 6.78 -18.14 -5.98
CA LEU A 199 5.87 -17.19 -6.64
C LEU A 199 6.55 -15.82 -6.77
N PRO A 200 6.83 -15.32 -7.98
CA PRO A 200 7.31 -13.96 -8.17
C PRO A 200 6.27 -12.93 -7.72
N ILE A 201 6.73 -11.89 -7.02
CA ILE A 201 5.89 -10.78 -6.58
C ILE A 201 6.62 -9.44 -6.73
N ALA A 202 5.83 -8.38 -6.92
CA ALA A 202 6.29 -7.00 -6.73
C ALA A 202 5.45 -6.34 -5.64
N ILE A 203 6.08 -5.63 -4.73
CA ILE A 203 5.47 -4.91 -3.61
C ILE A 203 5.64 -3.43 -3.89
N THR A 204 4.57 -2.66 -3.74
CA THR A 204 4.56 -1.24 -4.08
C THR A 204 4.06 -0.45 -2.87
N LEU A 205 4.82 0.58 -2.48
CA LEU A 205 4.59 1.38 -1.29
C LEU A 205 4.45 2.87 -1.66
N GLY A 206 3.64 3.59 -0.90
CA GLY A 206 3.36 5.01 -1.13
C GLY A 206 2.70 5.22 -2.49
N ASN A 207 1.54 4.60 -2.68
CA ASN A 207 0.81 4.63 -3.94
C ASN A 207 -0.21 5.78 -3.97
N ASP A 208 -0.81 6.05 -5.13
CA ASP A 208 -1.95 6.97 -5.17
C ASP A 208 -3.17 6.35 -4.43
N PRO A 209 -4.12 7.17 -3.97
CA PRO A 209 -5.20 6.68 -3.13
C PRO A 209 -6.14 5.67 -3.82
N ILE A 210 -6.28 5.74 -5.15
CA ILE A 210 -7.27 4.92 -5.87
C ILE A 210 -6.79 3.48 -6.00
N ILE A 211 -5.52 3.23 -6.28
CA ILE A 211 -5.03 1.84 -6.37
C ILE A 211 -5.02 1.15 -5.01
N THR A 212 -4.78 1.90 -3.94
CA THR A 212 -4.93 1.37 -2.58
C THR A 212 -6.37 0.94 -2.33
N LEU A 213 -7.35 1.79 -2.66
CA LEU A 213 -8.77 1.44 -2.54
C LEU A 213 -9.13 0.18 -3.37
N MET A 214 -8.61 0.09 -4.59
CA MET A 214 -8.85 -1.07 -5.46
C MET A 214 -8.15 -2.33 -4.98
N GLY A 215 -6.95 -2.23 -4.41
CA GLY A 215 -6.28 -3.38 -3.81
C GLY A 215 -6.96 -3.91 -2.54
N ALA A 216 -7.86 -3.14 -1.91
CA ALA A 216 -8.72 -3.60 -0.82
C ALA A 216 -10.08 -4.16 -1.31
N THR A 217 -10.42 -3.94 -2.58
CA THR A 217 -11.74 -4.24 -3.13
C THR A 217 -11.81 -5.68 -3.65
N PRO A 218 -12.84 -6.48 -3.30
CA PRO A 218 -12.99 -7.84 -3.78
C PRO A 218 -13.53 -7.88 -5.22
N LEU A 219 -12.65 -7.62 -6.20
CA LEU A 219 -12.95 -7.84 -7.62
C LEU A 219 -13.03 -9.34 -7.95
N LYS A 220 -13.53 -9.67 -9.14
CA LYS A 220 -13.46 -11.05 -9.64
C LYS A 220 -12.02 -11.39 -10.03
N TYR A 221 -11.69 -12.67 -9.94
CA TYR A 221 -10.36 -13.23 -10.26
C TYR A 221 -9.80 -12.87 -11.65
N ASP A 222 -10.66 -12.51 -12.60
CA ASP A 222 -10.32 -12.14 -13.97
C ASP A 222 -10.55 -10.65 -14.28
N GLN A 223 -10.72 -9.81 -13.25
CA GLN A 223 -10.88 -8.36 -13.37
C GLN A 223 -9.64 -7.65 -12.81
N SER A 224 -9.06 -6.74 -13.60
CA SER A 224 -7.88 -6.01 -13.19
C SER A 224 -8.20 -4.84 -12.25
N GLU A 225 -7.51 -4.74 -11.11
CA GLU A 225 -7.57 -3.57 -10.24
C GLU A 225 -7.10 -2.30 -10.95
N TYR A 226 -6.19 -2.39 -11.92
CA TYR A 226 -5.76 -1.22 -12.69
C TYR A 226 -6.85 -0.71 -13.64
N GLU A 227 -7.62 -1.62 -14.23
CA GLU A 227 -8.75 -1.23 -15.09
C GLU A 227 -9.89 -0.62 -14.28
N MET A 228 -10.15 -1.15 -13.08
CA MET A 228 -11.11 -0.57 -12.15
C MET A 228 -10.62 0.75 -11.56
N ALA A 229 -9.33 0.86 -11.21
CA ALA A 229 -8.73 2.12 -10.79
C ALA A 229 -8.86 3.17 -11.90
N GLY A 230 -8.69 2.77 -13.17
CA GLY A 230 -8.95 3.60 -14.34
C GLY A 230 -10.38 4.11 -14.41
N ALA A 231 -11.36 3.23 -14.15
CA ALA A 231 -12.78 3.59 -14.07
C ALA A 231 -13.08 4.60 -12.94
N LEU A 232 -12.58 4.34 -11.72
CA LEU A 232 -12.79 5.20 -10.56
C LEU A 232 -12.11 6.55 -10.63
N ARG A 233 -10.96 6.65 -11.31
CA ARG A 233 -10.28 7.93 -11.54
C ARG A 233 -10.74 8.64 -12.83
N GLU A 234 -11.65 8.02 -13.59
CA GLU A 234 -12.16 8.49 -14.89
C GLU A 234 -11.06 8.79 -15.93
N SER A 235 -9.95 8.06 -15.85
CA SER A 235 -8.76 8.25 -16.70
C SER A 235 -7.91 6.98 -16.67
N PRO A 236 -7.24 6.60 -17.77
CA PRO A 236 -6.34 5.45 -17.78
C PRO A 236 -5.37 5.46 -16.60
N TYR A 237 -5.31 4.37 -15.86
CA TYR A 237 -4.42 4.26 -14.72
C TYR A 237 -2.95 4.09 -15.19
N PRO A 238 -1.99 4.88 -14.69
CA PRO A 238 -0.62 4.85 -15.14
C PRO A 238 0.15 3.68 -14.53
N ILE A 239 0.62 2.77 -15.38
CA ILE A 239 1.45 1.62 -15.00
C ILE A 239 2.86 1.72 -15.60
N ALA A 240 3.81 1.05 -14.97
CA ALA A 240 5.17 0.86 -15.46
C ALA A 240 5.58 -0.61 -15.32
N THR A 241 6.61 -1.03 -16.06
CA THR A 241 7.14 -2.40 -15.98
C THR A 241 8.21 -2.49 -14.90
N ALA A 242 7.98 -3.36 -13.93
CA ALA A 242 8.95 -3.63 -12.87
C ALA A 242 10.20 -4.35 -13.46
N PRO A 243 11.42 -3.87 -13.18
CA PRO A 243 12.61 -4.27 -13.92
C PRO A 243 13.09 -5.71 -13.67
N LEU A 244 12.77 -6.34 -12.54
CA LEU A 244 13.16 -7.73 -12.26
C LEU A 244 12.05 -8.72 -12.67
N THR A 245 10.82 -8.47 -12.25
CA THR A 245 9.68 -9.38 -12.42
C THR A 245 8.99 -9.23 -13.78
N GLY A 246 9.12 -8.07 -14.42
CA GLY A 246 8.37 -7.75 -15.64
C GLY A 246 6.88 -7.45 -15.40
N PHE A 247 6.45 -7.37 -14.14
CA PHE A 247 5.06 -7.10 -13.77
C PHE A 247 4.65 -5.66 -14.04
N ASP A 248 3.35 -5.45 -14.18
CA ASP A 248 2.79 -4.11 -14.24
C ASP A 248 2.58 -3.59 -12.83
N VAL A 249 3.27 -2.51 -12.49
CA VAL A 249 3.25 -1.85 -11.17
C VAL A 249 2.77 -0.40 -11.30
N PRO A 250 2.25 0.24 -10.23
CA PRO A 250 1.90 1.65 -10.26
C PRO A 250 3.10 2.51 -10.66
N TRP A 251 2.90 3.37 -11.67
CA TRP A 251 3.95 4.26 -12.17
C TRP A 251 4.40 5.27 -11.09
N GLY A 252 3.47 5.69 -10.24
CA GLY A 252 3.67 6.72 -9.22
C GLY A 252 4.18 6.27 -7.85
N SER A 253 4.46 4.97 -7.65
CA SER A 253 4.89 4.45 -6.35
C SER A 253 6.11 5.19 -5.79
N GLU A 254 6.22 5.29 -4.47
CA GLU A 254 7.42 5.78 -3.79
C GLU A 254 8.54 4.74 -3.80
N VAL A 255 8.18 3.47 -3.55
CA VAL A 255 9.12 2.34 -3.46
C VAL A 255 8.51 1.10 -4.11
N ILE A 256 9.34 0.36 -4.85
CA ILE A 256 9.05 -0.96 -5.42
C ILE A 256 10.04 -1.96 -4.82
N LEU A 257 9.55 -3.04 -4.22
CA LEU A 257 10.35 -4.19 -3.79
C LEU A 257 9.99 -5.38 -4.68
N GLU A 258 10.96 -5.99 -5.33
CA GLU A 258 10.76 -7.14 -6.22
C GLU A 258 11.47 -8.37 -5.68
N GLY A 259 10.84 -9.53 -5.83
CA GLY A 259 11.41 -10.79 -5.38
C GLY A 259 10.41 -11.92 -5.48
N VAL A 260 10.43 -12.82 -4.50
CA VAL A 260 9.59 -14.02 -4.51
C VAL A 260 9.03 -14.34 -3.14
N ILE A 261 7.85 -14.97 -3.12
CA ILE A 261 7.40 -15.78 -1.99
C ILE A 261 8.08 -17.14 -2.13
N GLU A 262 8.90 -17.51 -1.13
CA GLU A 262 9.63 -18.78 -1.11
C GLU A 262 8.66 -19.95 -0.92
N SER A 263 8.66 -20.86 -1.90
CA SER A 263 7.78 -22.02 -1.97
C SER A 263 7.93 -22.91 -0.73
N ARG A 264 6.80 -23.26 -0.10
CA ARG A 264 6.72 -24.20 1.04
C ARG A 264 7.57 -23.82 2.25
N LYS A 265 8.09 -22.59 2.29
CA LYS A 265 8.86 -22.05 3.41
C LYS A 265 7.94 -21.20 4.26
N ARG A 266 7.97 -21.42 5.58
CA ARG A 266 7.19 -20.67 6.54
C ARG A 266 8.03 -20.33 7.77
N GLU A 267 7.79 -19.17 8.35
CA GLU A 267 8.38 -18.73 9.61
C GLU A 267 7.31 -18.02 10.45
N ILE A 268 7.53 -17.91 11.77
CA ILE A 268 6.62 -17.18 12.65
C ILE A 268 6.60 -15.69 12.25
N GLU A 269 5.41 -15.16 12.03
CA GLU A 269 5.09 -13.74 11.86
C GLU A 269 4.03 -13.36 12.89
N GLY A 270 3.99 -12.08 13.29
CA GLY A 270 3.12 -11.60 14.36
C GLY A 270 3.70 -11.79 15.76
N PRO A 271 2.95 -11.40 16.83
CA PRO A 271 1.58 -10.89 16.80
C PRO A 271 1.46 -9.51 16.11
N PHE A 272 0.24 -9.14 15.73
CA PHE A 272 -0.04 -7.87 15.06
C PHE A 272 -1.39 -7.29 15.50
N GLY A 273 -1.44 -5.96 15.70
CA GLY A 273 -2.68 -5.25 15.98
C GLY A 273 -3.63 -5.24 14.78
N GLU A 274 -4.79 -5.87 14.91
CA GLU A 274 -5.77 -5.99 13.81
C GLU A 274 -6.78 -4.83 13.80
N PHE A 275 -7.39 -4.61 12.64
CA PHE A 275 -8.51 -3.67 12.43
C PHE A 275 -9.73 -3.91 13.34
N THR A 276 -9.82 -5.08 13.96
CA THR A 276 -10.87 -5.39 14.95
C THR A 276 -10.57 -4.81 16.34
N GLY A 277 -9.44 -4.15 16.54
CA GLY A 277 -8.99 -3.61 17.83
C GLY A 277 -8.35 -4.63 18.76
N HIS A 278 -7.95 -5.80 18.25
CA HIS A 278 -7.35 -6.88 19.03
C HIS A 278 -6.08 -7.39 18.35
N TYR A 279 -5.18 -7.99 19.12
CA TYR A 279 -4.01 -8.65 18.55
C TYR A 279 -4.38 -9.99 17.94
N SER A 280 -3.93 -10.24 16.71
CA SER A 280 -3.74 -11.61 16.26
C SER A 280 -2.47 -12.17 16.88
N GLY A 281 -2.52 -13.44 17.30
CA GLY A 281 -1.33 -14.16 17.76
C GLY A 281 -0.40 -14.49 16.59
N GLY A 282 0.87 -14.78 16.90
CA GLY A 282 1.83 -15.18 15.88
C GLY A 282 1.50 -16.52 15.22
N ARG A 283 1.75 -16.64 13.91
CA ARG A 283 1.51 -17.86 13.11
C ARG A 283 2.64 -18.10 12.12
N ASN A 284 2.75 -19.33 11.63
CA ASN A 284 3.66 -19.65 10.54
C ASN A 284 3.11 -19.08 9.22
N MET A 285 3.74 -18.01 8.75
CA MET A 285 3.38 -17.28 7.53
C MET A 285 4.44 -17.46 6.44
N THR A 286 4.13 -17.02 5.21
CA THR A 286 5.05 -17.17 4.09
C THR A 286 6.27 -16.29 4.26
N VAL A 287 7.40 -16.75 3.73
CA VAL A 287 8.64 -15.98 3.70
C VAL A 287 8.77 -15.34 2.32
N VAL A 288 9.01 -14.04 2.30
CA VAL A 288 9.34 -13.28 1.10
C VAL A 288 10.83 -12.96 1.11
N ARG A 289 11.51 -13.23 0.00
CA ARG A 289 12.86 -12.77 -0.26
C ARG A 289 12.80 -11.61 -1.26
N ILE A 290 13.40 -10.49 -0.91
CA ILE A 290 13.55 -9.32 -1.80
C ILE A 290 14.88 -9.41 -2.53
N ASP A 291 14.82 -9.35 -3.85
CA ASP A 291 15.96 -9.50 -4.75
C ASP A 291 16.34 -8.18 -5.43
N LYS A 292 15.41 -7.22 -5.53
CA LYS A 292 15.64 -5.87 -6.06
C LYS A 292 14.76 -4.83 -5.36
N VAL A 293 15.28 -3.63 -5.14
CA VAL A 293 14.54 -2.48 -4.62
C VAL A 293 14.76 -1.28 -5.53
N SER A 294 13.69 -0.63 -5.98
CA SER A 294 13.73 0.64 -6.71
C SER A 294 12.92 1.69 -5.97
N TYR A 295 13.44 2.91 -5.82
CA TYR A 295 12.76 3.94 -5.03
C TYR A 295 13.02 5.37 -5.50
N ARG A 296 12.05 6.24 -5.24
CA ARG A 296 12.17 7.68 -5.45
C ARG A 296 13.19 8.26 -4.47
N SER A 297 13.88 9.30 -4.88
CA SER A 297 14.72 10.06 -3.96
C SER A 297 13.85 10.68 -2.86
N LYS A 298 14.30 10.51 -1.61
CA LYS A 298 13.58 10.92 -0.39
C LYS A 298 12.15 10.37 -0.38
N PRO A 299 12.01 9.03 -0.34
CA PRO A 299 10.72 8.37 -0.47
C PRO A 299 9.80 8.75 0.70
N ILE A 300 8.50 8.80 0.42
CA ILE A 300 7.47 8.95 1.44
C ILE A 300 7.00 7.56 1.84
N PHE A 301 7.09 7.26 3.13
CA PHE A 301 6.57 6.03 3.69
C PHE A 301 5.14 6.27 4.17
N GLU A 302 4.18 5.65 3.49
CA GLU A 302 2.79 5.71 3.87
C GLU A 302 2.48 4.53 4.81
N SER A 303 1.87 4.82 5.96
CA SER A 303 1.51 3.83 6.97
C SER A 303 0.08 4.04 7.48
N LEU A 304 -0.54 2.96 7.95
CA LEU A 304 -1.90 2.93 8.48
C LEU A 304 -1.88 2.84 10.00
N TYR A 305 -2.73 3.61 10.67
CA TYR A 305 -3.10 3.25 12.03
C TYR A 305 -4.13 2.11 12.02
N LEU A 306 -3.86 1.07 12.82
CA LEU A 306 -4.55 -0.19 12.87
C LEU A 306 -4.84 -0.52 14.33
N GLY A 307 -6.13 -0.62 14.67
CA GLY A 307 -6.55 -0.81 16.05
C GLY A 307 -8.06 -0.71 16.18
N ILE A 308 -8.53 -0.17 17.31
CA ILE A 308 -9.96 -0.02 17.57
C ILE A 308 -10.55 1.01 16.59
N PRO A 309 -11.61 0.65 15.84
CA PRO A 309 -12.32 1.57 14.95
C PRO A 309 -12.81 2.84 15.70
N TRP A 310 -12.91 3.98 15.04
CA TRP A 310 -12.80 4.19 13.59
C TRP A 310 -11.38 4.58 13.15
N THR A 311 -10.88 3.95 12.09
CA THR A 311 -9.52 4.11 11.53
C THR A 311 -9.57 4.33 10.00
N GLU A 312 -8.43 4.58 9.37
CA GLU A 312 -8.36 4.73 7.90
C GLU A 312 -8.88 3.50 7.15
N ILE A 313 -8.67 2.29 7.68
CA ILE A 313 -9.14 1.06 7.05
C ILE A 313 -10.66 0.99 6.96
N ASP A 314 -11.38 1.63 7.88
CA ASP A 314 -12.84 1.65 7.85
C ASP A 314 -13.39 2.58 6.73
N TYR A 315 -12.53 3.38 6.09
CA TYR A 315 -12.84 4.20 4.91
C TYR A 315 -12.39 3.57 3.58
N LEU A 316 -11.53 2.54 3.62
CA LEU A 316 -11.07 1.76 2.46
C LEU A 316 -12.06 0.63 2.13
#